data_AF-A0A7G5Z7T9-F1
#
_entry.id   AF-A0A7G5Z7T9-F1
#
_cell.length_a   1.000
_cell.length_b   1.000
_cell.length_c   1.000
_cell.angle_alpha   90.00
_cell.angle_beta   90.00
_cell.angle_gamma   90.00
#
_symmetry.space_group_name_H-M   'P 1'
#
loop_
_entity.id
_entity.type
_entity.pdbx_description
1 polymer ?
#
loop_
_entity_poly.entity_id
_entity_poly.type
_entity_poly.pdbx_seq_one_letter_code
_entity_poly.pdbx_strand_id
1 'polypeptide(L)'
;MNGAADGIYAQVSSDLAALAETDDELAAVLAHELAHNILHHRLRLDGLSVSRGLLASFGRNARLIRQTEIEADRLSIYLLSRAGFDAEKGMVIWERLGRRASGLRDTTHPQWRERLRLMTVERDRLRRDGNIALAADLAAAVAAASR
;
A
#
# COMPACT_ATOMS: atom_id res chain seq x y z
N MET A 1 5.18 7.37 -16.01
CA MET A 1 3.85 7.53 -15.37
C MET A 1 3.68 6.33 -14.46
N ASN A 2 3.57 6.56 -13.16
CA ASN A 2 3.82 5.56 -12.13
C ASN A 2 2.50 5.27 -11.42
N GLY A 3 1.75 4.26 -11.89
CA GLY A 3 0.53 3.74 -11.26
C GLY A 3 -0.65 4.72 -11.17
N ALA A 4 -1.86 4.23 -11.43
CA ALA A 4 -3.09 4.98 -11.15
C ALA A 4 -4.22 4.03 -10.77
N ALA A 5 -4.68 4.12 -9.53
CA ALA A 5 -5.91 3.48 -9.08
C ALA A 5 -7.10 4.45 -9.28
N ASP A 6 -8.11 4.03 -10.04
CA ASP A 6 -9.32 4.82 -10.37
C ASP A 6 -10.52 4.50 -9.45
N GLY A 7 -10.37 3.60 -8.49
CA GLY A 7 -11.46 3.13 -7.62
C GLY A 7 -12.29 1.98 -8.21
N ILE A 8 -12.03 1.59 -9.46
CA ILE A 8 -12.66 0.43 -10.14
C ILE A 8 -11.59 -0.49 -10.75
N TYR A 9 -10.53 0.09 -11.33
CA TYR A 9 -9.41 -0.65 -11.91
C TYR A 9 -8.13 -0.39 -11.11
N ALA A 10 -7.34 -1.44 -10.89
CA ALA A 10 -5.96 -1.32 -10.45
C ALA A 10 -5.08 -1.27 -11.70
N GLN A 11 -4.36 -0.18 -11.92
CA GLN A 11 -3.46 -0.03 -13.06
C GLN A 11 -2.02 0.01 -12.58
N VAL A 12 -1.24 -0.96 -13.05
CA VAL A 12 0.21 -1.03 -12.85
C VAL A 12 0.88 -0.73 -14.19
N SER A 13 1.84 0.20 -14.22
CA SER A 13 2.60 0.47 -15.44
C SER A 13 3.52 -0.72 -15.75
N SER A 14 3.79 -0.97 -17.04
CA SER A 14 4.70 -2.02 -17.49
C SER A 14 6.09 -1.90 -16.86
N ASP A 15 6.58 -0.67 -16.67
CA ASP A 15 7.87 -0.40 -16.05
C ASP A 15 7.90 -0.79 -14.57
N LEU A 16 6.79 -0.58 -13.84
CA LEU A 16 6.67 -0.98 -12.44
C LEU A 16 6.53 -2.50 -12.32
N ALA A 17 5.76 -3.13 -13.22
CA ALA A 17 5.67 -4.58 -13.28
C ALA A 17 7.03 -5.22 -13.60
N ALA A 18 7.81 -4.63 -14.50
CA ALA A 18 9.15 -5.10 -14.86
C ALA A 18 10.20 -4.92 -13.74
N LEU A 19 9.91 -4.13 -12.71
CA LEU A 19 10.78 -4.02 -11.52
C LEU A 19 10.58 -5.16 -10.52
N ALA A 20 9.47 -5.89 -10.61
CA ALA A 20 9.24 -7.08 -9.82
C ALA A 20 10.07 -8.23 -10.39
N GLU A 21 10.94 -8.81 -9.56
CA GLU A 21 11.80 -9.93 -9.95
C GLU A 21 11.15 -11.29 -9.67
N THR A 22 10.07 -11.31 -8.88
CA THR A 22 9.33 -12.54 -8.52
C THR A 22 7.83 -12.30 -8.56
N ASP A 23 7.05 -13.39 -8.65
CA ASP A 23 5.58 -13.32 -8.58
C ASP A 23 5.11 -12.77 -7.23
N ASP A 24 5.82 -13.05 -6.13
CA ASP A 24 5.53 -12.48 -4.81
C ASP A 24 5.68 -10.94 -4.80
N GLU A 25 6.72 -10.43 -5.45
CA GLU A 25 6.96 -8.99 -5.61
C GLU A 25 5.88 -8.33 -6.50
N LEU A 26 5.51 -8.97 -7.62
CA LEU A 26 4.47 -8.44 -8.50
C LEU A 26 3.10 -8.46 -7.81
N ALA A 27 2.79 -9.56 -7.12
CA ALA A 27 1.58 -9.68 -6.34
C ALA A 27 1.51 -8.59 -5.25
N ALA A 28 2.64 -8.20 -4.65
CA ALA A 28 2.66 -7.16 -3.62
C ALA A 28 2.27 -5.79 -4.17
N VAL A 29 2.73 -5.44 -5.38
CA VAL A 29 2.31 -4.21 -6.07
C VAL A 29 0.81 -4.26 -6.38
N LEU A 30 0.34 -5.36 -6.96
CA LEU A 30 -1.07 -5.52 -7.32
C LEU A 30 -1.99 -5.46 -6.09
N ALA A 31 -1.60 -6.12 -5.00
CA ALA A 31 -2.33 -6.13 -3.75
C ALA A 31 -2.41 -4.71 -3.13
N HIS A 32 -1.35 -3.91 -3.26
CA HIS A 32 -1.33 -2.52 -2.80
C HIS A 32 -2.28 -1.62 -3.61
N GLU A 33 -2.23 -1.70 -4.94
CA GLU A 33 -3.16 -0.93 -5.80
C GLU A 33 -4.62 -1.37 -5.60
N LEU A 34 -4.85 -2.68 -5.44
CA LEU A 34 -6.16 -3.22 -5.12
C LEU A 34 -6.65 -2.72 -3.75
N ALA A 35 -5.77 -2.62 -2.75
CA ALA A 35 -6.12 -2.08 -1.44
C ALA A 35 -6.56 -0.61 -1.52
N HIS A 36 -5.92 0.22 -2.35
CA HIS A 36 -6.37 1.59 -2.59
C HIS A 36 -7.79 1.65 -3.17
N ASN A 37 -8.16 0.69 -4.03
CA ASN A 37 -9.52 0.58 -4.57
C ASN A 37 -10.53 0.10 -3.53
N ILE A 38 -10.23 -0.99 -2.81
CA ILE A 38 -11.09 -1.56 -1.77
C ILE A 38 -11.40 -0.53 -0.68
N LEU A 39 -10.41 0.27 -0.29
CA LEU A 39 -10.55 1.29 0.76
C LEU A 39 -11.07 2.64 0.23
N HIS A 40 -11.39 2.72 -1.06
CA HIS A 40 -11.90 3.91 -1.73
C HIS A 40 -11.04 5.16 -1.47
N HIS A 41 -9.71 5.00 -1.37
CA HIS A 41 -8.79 6.10 -1.05
C HIS A 41 -8.88 7.25 -2.04
N ARG A 42 -9.13 6.94 -3.32
CA ARG A 42 -9.38 7.98 -4.34
C ARG A 42 -10.59 8.84 -4.00
N LEU A 43 -11.75 8.22 -3.77
CA LEU A 43 -12.98 8.95 -3.44
C LEU A 43 -12.81 9.76 -2.15
N ARG A 44 -12.12 9.21 -1.15
CA ARG A 44 -11.81 9.90 0.10
C ARG A 44 -10.94 11.16 -0.12
N LEU A 45 -9.89 11.06 -0.93
CA LEU A 45 -9.00 12.18 -1.20
C LEU A 45 -9.67 13.23 -2.12
N ASP A 46 -10.42 12.79 -3.12
CA ASP A 46 -11.15 13.66 -4.04
C ASP A 46 -12.25 14.45 -3.30
N GLY A 47 -12.99 13.80 -2.39
CA GLY A 47 -14.01 14.45 -1.55
C GLY A 47 -13.43 15.50 -0.58
N LEU A 48 -12.14 15.42 -0.27
CA LEU A 48 -11.42 16.40 0.55
C LEU A 48 -10.66 17.44 -0.28
N SER A 49 -10.88 17.48 -1.61
CA SER A 49 -10.16 18.35 -2.54
C SER A 49 -8.63 18.20 -2.47
N VAL A 50 -8.14 17.02 -2.13
CA VAL A 50 -6.70 16.74 -2.02
C VAL A 50 -6.14 16.42 -3.42
N SER A 51 -5.48 17.41 -4.03
CA SER A 51 -4.73 17.17 -5.27
C SER A 51 -3.60 16.16 -5.05
N ARG A 52 -3.43 15.21 -5.99
CA ARG A 52 -2.37 14.19 -6.02
C ARG A 52 -1.19 14.57 -6.93
N GLY A 53 -1.08 15.84 -7.35
CA GLY A 53 0.04 16.33 -8.17
C GLY A 53 1.38 16.30 -7.44
N LEU A 54 2.47 16.65 -8.13
CA LEU A 54 3.86 16.59 -7.61
C LEU A 54 4.06 17.29 -6.24
N LEU A 55 3.23 18.28 -5.92
CA LEU A 55 3.25 19.07 -4.68
C LEU A 55 2.33 18.55 -3.57
N ALA A 56 1.48 17.54 -3.84
CA ALA A 56 0.54 16.94 -2.91
C ALA A 56 1.18 16.41 -1.61
N SER A 57 2.42 15.96 -1.76
CA SER A 57 3.23 15.41 -0.66
C SER A 57 3.91 16.47 0.21
N PHE A 58 3.61 17.77 0.02
CA PHE A 58 4.13 18.87 0.84
C PHE A 58 2.95 19.66 1.44
N GLY A 59 2.69 19.51 2.76
CA GLY A 59 1.65 20.26 3.50
C GLY A 59 0.64 19.39 4.26
N ARG A 60 -0.50 19.98 4.70
CA ARG A 60 -1.59 19.28 5.44
C ARG A 60 -2.06 17.99 4.75
N ASN A 61 -2.02 17.98 3.43
CA ASN A 61 -2.44 16.87 2.57
C ASN A 61 -1.45 15.68 2.60
N ALA A 62 -0.17 15.94 2.89
CA ALA A 62 0.86 14.89 2.97
C ALA A 62 0.58 13.88 4.09
N ARG A 63 -0.03 14.32 5.19
CA ARG A 63 -0.43 13.44 6.29
C ARG A 63 -1.57 12.51 5.87
N LEU A 64 -2.59 13.03 5.19
CA LEU A 64 -3.73 12.24 4.69
C LEU A 64 -3.26 11.21 3.66
N ILE A 65 -2.43 11.62 2.71
CA ILE A 65 -1.84 10.71 1.71
C ILE A 65 -1.01 9.63 2.40
N ARG A 66 -0.17 10.00 3.36
CA ARG A 66 0.62 9.02 4.14
C ARG A 66 -0.27 8.04 4.89
N GLN A 67 -1.40 8.48 5.44
CA GLN A 67 -2.36 7.57 6.07
C GLN A 67 -2.94 6.59 5.07
N THR A 68 -3.35 7.05 3.88
CA THR A 68 -3.87 6.15 2.83
C THR A 68 -2.83 5.13 2.36
N GLU A 69 -1.55 5.51 2.27
CA GLU A 69 -0.46 4.55 1.94
C GLU A 69 -0.31 3.49 3.03
N ILE A 70 -0.33 3.88 4.32
CA ILE A 70 -0.21 2.95 5.45
C ILE A 70 -1.41 1.99 5.52
N GLU A 71 -2.62 2.50 5.27
CA GLU A 71 -3.84 1.69 5.21
C GLU A 71 -3.76 0.68 4.05
N ALA A 72 -3.30 1.11 2.87
CA ALA A 72 -3.12 0.23 1.73
C ALA A 72 -2.03 -0.83 1.96
N ASP A 73 -0.92 -0.46 2.61
CA ASP A 73 0.16 -1.38 2.98
C ASP A 73 -0.30 -2.48 3.92
N ARG A 74 -1.12 -2.15 4.92
CA ARG A 74 -1.63 -3.17 5.86
C ARG A 74 -2.57 -4.14 5.17
N LEU A 75 -3.50 -3.62 4.38
CA LEU A 75 -4.45 -4.46 3.65
C LEU A 75 -3.73 -5.31 2.58
N SER A 76 -2.70 -4.80 1.91
CA SER A 76 -1.96 -5.57 0.92
C SER A 76 -1.27 -6.80 1.53
N ILE A 77 -0.68 -6.66 2.72
CA ILE A 77 -0.07 -7.79 3.46
C ILE A 77 -1.11 -8.87 3.80
N TYR A 78 -2.32 -8.45 4.16
CA TYR A 78 -3.42 -9.38 4.33
C TYR A 78 -3.79 -10.08 3.02
N LEU A 79 -4.02 -9.32 1.94
CA LEU A 79 -4.42 -9.86 0.65
C LEU A 79 -3.40 -10.89 0.13
N LEU A 80 -2.10 -10.59 0.23
CA LEU A 80 -1.02 -11.52 -0.12
C LEU A 80 -1.11 -12.81 0.68
N SER A 81 -1.19 -12.69 2.01
CA SER A 81 -1.24 -13.83 2.92
C SER A 81 -2.45 -14.73 2.63
N ARG A 82 -3.59 -14.15 2.23
CA ARG A 82 -4.82 -14.89 1.90
C ARG A 82 -4.82 -15.48 0.49
N ALA A 83 -4.13 -14.85 -0.44
CA ALA A 83 -3.93 -15.36 -1.80
C ALA A 83 -2.84 -16.44 -1.87
N GLY A 84 -2.15 -16.74 -0.77
CA GLY A 84 -1.11 -17.76 -0.69
C GLY A 84 0.27 -17.29 -1.14
N PHE A 85 0.46 -15.98 -1.32
CA PHE A 85 1.77 -15.38 -1.62
C PHE A 85 2.58 -15.17 -0.35
N ASP A 86 3.91 -15.17 -0.51
CA ASP A 86 4.84 -14.88 0.58
C ASP A 86 4.99 -13.36 0.74
N ALA A 87 4.26 -12.80 1.71
CA ALA A 87 4.30 -11.37 2.00
C ALA A 87 5.72 -10.87 2.37
N GLU A 88 6.58 -11.73 2.93
CA GLU A 88 7.96 -11.36 3.26
C GLU A 88 8.81 -11.17 2.02
N LYS A 89 8.69 -12.07 1.04
CA LYS A 89 9.33 -11.90 -0.28
C LYS A 89 8.74 -10.74 -1.05
N GLY A 90 7.42 -10.58 -1.00
CA GLY A 90 6.73 -9.47 -1.67
C GLY A 90 7.17 -8.08 -1.18
N MET A 91 7.55 -7.95 0.10
CA MET A 91 8.04 -6.69 0.66
C MET A 91 9.38 -6.21 0.10
N VAL A 92 10.18 -7.08 -0.53
CA VAL A 92 11.52 -6.76 -1.05
C VAL A 92 11.46 -5.64 -2.10
N ILE A 93 10.40 -5.60 -2.91
CA ILE A 93 10.24 -4.57 -3.95
C ILE A 93 10.17 -3.16 -3.36
N TRP A 94 9.56 -2.98 -2.18
CA TRP A 94 9.44 -1.67 -1.52
C TRP A 94 10.79 -1.12 -1.05
N GLU A 95 11.69 -2.01 -0.61
CA GLU A 95 13.06 -1.63 -0.31
C GLU A 95 13.81 -1.20 -1.57
N ARG A 96 13.67 -1.96 -2.67
CA ARG A 96 14.32 -1.65 -3.96
C ARG A 96 13.82 -0.30 -4.51
N LEU A 97 12.51 -0.08 -4.51
CA LEU A 97 11.88 1.18 -4.92
C LEU A 97 12.30 2.34 -4.02
N GLY A 98 12.33 2.12 -2.70
CA GLY A 98 12.75 3.11 -1.72
C GLY A 98 14.19 3.56 -1.89
N ARG A 99 15.12 2.60 -2.12
CA ARG A 99 16.54 2.90 -2.40
C ARG A 99 16.70 3.68 -3.71
N ARG A 100 15.94 3.34 -4.77
CA ARG A 100 15.98 4.06 -6.06
C ARG A 100 15.39 5.48 -5.96
N ALA A 101 14.35 5.67 -5.16
CA ALA A 101 13.73 6.98 -4.92
C ALA A 101 14.55 7.89 -3.99
N SER A 102 15.44 7.32 -3.16
CA SER A 102 16.28 8.05 -2.20
C SER A 102 17.27 9.04 -2.83
N GLY A 103 17.49 9.00 -4.15
CA GLY A 103 18.26 10.01 -4.88
C GLY A 103 17.51 11.34 -5.11
N LEU A 104 16.20 11.39 -4.85
CA LEU A 104 15.34 12.55 -5.17
C LEU A 104 14.47 13.07 -4.02
N ARG A 105 14.58 12.55 -2.77
CA ARG A 105 13.74 13.04 -1.64
C ARG A 105 14.27 12.69 -0.23
N ASP A 106 14.31 13.74 0.61
CA ASP A 106 14.53 13.84 2.07
C ASP A 106 15.55 12.90 2.75
N THR A 107 16.69 13.51 3.13
CA THR A 107 17.84 12.91 3.81
C THR A 107 17.64 12.60 5.30
N THR A 108 16.50 12.92 5.92
CA THR A 108 16.34 12.76 7.38
C THR A 108 15.33 11.72 7.84
N HIS A 109 14.36 11.26 7.03
CA HIS A 109 13.59 10.05 7.32
C HIS A 109 13.05 9.43 6.03
N PRO A 110 13.71 8.38 5.49
CA PRO A 110 13.20 7.69 4.30
C PRO A 110 11.85 7.05 4.62
N GLN A 111 10.77 7.65 4.09
CA GLN A 111 9.38 7.26 4.38
C GLN A 111 9.09 5.79 4.09
N TRP A 112 9.84 5.18 3.15
CA TRP A 112 9.73 3.77 2.80
C TRP A 112 10.18 2.81 3.91
N ARG A 113 11.14 3.20 4.78
CA ARG A 113 11.57 2.35 5.91
C ARG A 113 10.48 2.20 6.95
N GLU A 114 9.74 3.29 7.20
CA GLU A 114 8.60 3.24 8.13
C GLU A 114 7.47 2.38 7.58
N ARG A 115 7.17 2.47 6.28
CA ARG A 115 6.21 1.59 5.61
C ARG A 115 6.62 0.12 5.75
N LEU A 116 7.87 -0.21 5.45
CA LEU A 116 8.39 -1.58 5.58
C LEU A 116 8.30 -2.09 7.03
N ARG A 117 8.63 -1.25 8.01
CA ARG A 117 8.48 -1.57 9.44
C ARG A 117 7.02 -1.89 9.79
N LEU A 118 6.07 -1.09 9.33
CA LEU A 118 4.64 -1.28 9.59
C LEU A 118 4.10 -2.54 8.90
N MET A 119 4.51 -2.81 7.66
CA MET A 119 4.15 -4.04 6.94
C MET A 119 4.68 -5.29 7.68
N THR A 120 5.92 -5.22 8.18
CA THR A 120 6.53 -6.30 8.97
C THR A 120 5.72 -6.59 10.23
N VAL A 121 5.33 -5.54 10.96
CA VAL A 121 4.46 -5.66 12.15
C VAL A 121 3.12 -6.31 11.79
N GLU A 122 2.50 -5.92 10.67
CA GLU A 122 1.23 -6.50 10.22
C GLU A 122 1.38 -7.98 9.83
N ARG A 123 2.43 -8.33 9.08
CA ARG A 123 2.75 -9.73 8.74
C ARG A 123 2.91 -10.58 10.00
N ASP A 124 3.66 -10.09 10.99
CA ASP A 124 3.91 -10.81 12.24
C ASP A 124 2.65 -10.92 13.10
N ARG A 125 1.74 -9.95 13.00
CA ARG A 125 0.39 -10.04 13.57
C ARG A 125 -0.41 -11.17 12.89
N LEU A 126 -0.48 -11.20 11.56
CA LEU A 126 -1.20 -12.24 10.81
C LEU A 126 -0.67 -13.65 11.09
N ARG A 127 0.66 -13.79 11.20
CA ARG A 127 1.31 -15.05 11.56
C ARG A 127 0.91 -15.54 12.96
N ARG A 128 0.74 -14.62 13.92
CA ARG A 128 0.35 -14.94 15.30
C ARG A 128 -1.13 -15.27 15.44
N ASP A 129 -1.99 -14.48 14.78
CA ASP A 129 -3.44 -14.54 14.97
C ASP A 129 -4.10 -15.71 14.20
N GLY A 130 -3.40 -16.30 13.24
CA GLY A 130 -3.96 -17.31 12.35
C GLY A 130 -5.15 -16.79 11.54
N ASN A 131 -5.85 -17.67 10.83
CA ASN A 131 -6.91 -17.30 9.88
C ASN A 131 -8.21 -16.72 10.50
N ILE A 132 -8.33 -16.58 11.82
CA ILE A 132 -9.63 -16.39 12.50
C ILE A 132 -9.85 -14.95 12.98
N ALA A 133 -8.84 -14.23 13.48
CA ALA A 133 -9.06 -12.90 14.04
C ALA A 133 -9.36 -11.81 12.99
N LEU A 134 -8.92 -11.98 11.74
CA LEU A 134 -8.94 -10.91 10.75
C LEU A 134 -10.19 -10.84 9.86
N ALA A 135 -10.98 -11.91 9.76
CA ALA A 135 -12.27 -11.83 9.07
C ALA A 135 -13.21 -10.82 9.76
N ALA A 136 -13.12 -10.71 11.08
CA ALA A 136 -13.84 -9.72 11.88
C ALA A 136 -13.32 -8.29 11.65
N ASP A 137 -12.00 -8.10 11.61
CA ASP A 137 -11.39 -6.79 11.38
C ASP A 137 -11.61 -6.27 9.95
N LEU A 138 -11.54 -7.13 8.94
CA LEU A 138 -11.83 -6.77 7.55
C LEU A 138 -13.31 -6.40 7.39
N ALA A 139 -14.23 -7.17 7.99
CA ALA A 139 -15.65 -6.82 8.00
C ALA A 139 -15.90 -5.47 8.67
N ALA A 140 -15.20 -5.17 9.77
CA ALA A 140 -15.29 -3.88 10.45
C ALA A 140 -14.73 -2.72 9.59
N ALA A 141 -13.59 -2.93 8.92
CA ALA A 141 -12.96 -1.93 8.05
C ALA A 141 -13.81 -1.63 6.81
N VAL A 142 -14.35 -2.66 6.14
CA VAL A 142 -15.26 -2.51 5.00
C VAL A 142 -16.56 -1.81 5.44
N ALA A 143 -17.13 -2.18 6.59
CA ALA A 143 -18.31 -1.51 7.14
C ALA A 143 -18.05 -0.06 7.55
N ALA A 144 -16.81 0.30 7.91
CA ALA A 144 -16.43 1.69 8.17
C ALA A 144 -16.24 2.49 6.88
N ALA A 145 -15.78 1.87 5.78
CA ALA A 145 -15.62 2.52 4.48
C ALA A 145 -16.94 2.71 3.70
N SER A 146 -17.99 1.97 4.08
CA SER A 146 -19.31 2.01 3.42
C SER A 146 -20.31 3.00 4.04
N ARG A 147 -19.85 3.82 5.00
CA ARG A 147 -20.65 4.85 5.70
C ARG A 147 -20.15 6.24 5.33
#